data_AF-A0AAF0W020-F1
#
_entry.id   AF-A0AAF0W020-F1
#
_cell.length_a   1.000
_cell.length_b   1.000
_cell.length_c   1.000
_cell.angle_alpha   90.00
_cell.angle_beta   90.00
_cell.angle_gamma   90.00
#
_symmetry.space_group_name_H-M   'P 1'
#
loop_
_entity.id
_entity.type
_entity.pdbx_description
1 polymer ?
#
loop_
_entity_poly.entity_id
_entity_poly.type
_entity_poly.pdbx_seq_one_letter_code
_entity_poly.pdbx_strand_id
1 'polypeptide(L)'
;MDAYVDRSFAQPELAYVYYVERGNVPAPDLNVIHNMQRATIEAWVRQVAAARPDVSEGEARFAVHAAFVLVVDLGRLMQYERTETSRAVVSKLLRTTLLGDRQH
;
A
#
# COMPACT_ATOMS: atom_id res chain seq x y z
N MET A 1 5.40 -6.39 4.94
CA MET A 1 5.07 -4.97 5.19
C MET A 1 6.34 -4.13 5.15
N ASP A 2 7.36 -4.42 5.96
CA ASP A 2 8.58 -3.60 6.03
C ASP A 2 9.32 -3.48 4.68
N ALA A 3 9.47 -4.58 3.93
CA ALA A 3 10.06 -4.54 2.59
C ALA A 3 9.26 -3.68 1.58
N TYR A 4 7.93 -3.56 1.77
CA TYR A 4 7.10 -2.67 0.94
C TYR A 4 7.29 -1.21 1.33
N VAL A 5 7.36 -0.91 2.62
CA VAL A 5 7.65 0.45 3.14
C VAL A 5 9.05 0.90 2.69
N ASP A 6 10.05 0.04 2.80
CA ASP A 6 11.41 0.38 2.35
C ASP A 6 11.47 0.68 0.86
N ARG A 7 10.76 -0.13 0.06
CA ARG A 7 10.67 0.09 -1.38
C ARG A 7 9.91 1.35 -1.73
N SER A 8 8.80 1.66 -1.05
CA SER A 8 7.98 2.84 -1.35
C SER A 8 8.71 4.15 -1.02
N PHE A 9 9.59 4.14 -0.03
CA PHE A 9 10.47 5.29 0.27
C PHE A 9 11.73 5.35 -0.60
N ALA A 10 12.22 4.21 -1.10
CA ALA A 10 13.38 4.18 -2.00
C ALA A 10 13.02 4.52 -3.46
N GLN A 11 11.77 4.28 -3.87
CA GLN A 11 11.25 4.51 -5.22
C GLN A 11 9.84 5.15 -5.12
N PRO A 12 9.73 6.43 -4.70
CA PRO A 12 8.44 7.09 -4.50
C PRO A 12 7.63 7.17 -5.79
N GLU A 13 8.30 7.25 -6.95
CA GLU A 13 7.67 7.14 -8.28
C GLU A 13 6.79 5.88 -8.45
N LEU A 14 7.10 4.74 -7.82
CA LEU A 14 6.30 3.51 -8.01
C LEU A 14 4.97 3.51 -7.23
N ALA A 15 4.86 4.28 -6.16
CA ALA A 15 3.59 4.50 -5.47
C ALA A 15 2.81 5.68 -6.07
N TYR A 16 3.53 6.64 -6.68
CA TYR A 16 3.02 7.88 -7.25
C TYR A 16 2.45 7.75 -8.68
N VAL A 17 3.11 6.98 -9.56
CA VAL A 17 2.81 6.96 -11.01
C VAL A 17 1.39 6.47 -11.33
N TYR A 18 0.77 5.64 -10.49
CA TYR A 18 -0.59 5.18 -10.81
C TYR A 18 -1.71 6.15 -10.38
N TYR A 19 -1.56 6.86 -9.26
CA TYR A 19 -2.65 7.72 -8.76
C TYR A 19 -2.70 9.07 -9.47
N VAL A 20 -1.57 9.55 -10.01
CA VAL A 20 -1.46 10.89 -10.62
C VAL A 20 -1.32 10.83 -12.15
N GLU A 21 -0.75 9.77 -12.72
CA GLU A 21 -0.43 9.71 -14.16
C GLU A 21 -1.31 8.75 -14.99
N ARG A 22 -2.45 8.27 -14.47
CA ARG A 22 -3.40 7.42 -15.23
C ARG A 22 -3.76 7.99 -16.62
N GLY A 23 -3.69 9.31 -16.80
CA GLY A 23 -3.94 9.98 -18.07
C GLY A 23 -2.77 10.05 -19.07
N ASN A 24 -1.53 9.72 -18.65
CA ASN A 24 -0.30 10.02 -19.41
C ASN A 24 0.51 8.78 -19.87
N VAL A 25 0.08 7.55 -19.56
CA VAL A 25 0.82 6.33 -19.90
C VAL A 25 0.28 5.67 -21.18
N PRO A 26 1.13 5.26 -22.15
CA PRO A 26 0.71 4.53 -23.35
C PRO A 26 -0.03 3.21 -23.04
N ALA A 27 -1.12 2.94 -23.78
CA ALA A 27 -2.05 1.83 -23.54
C ALA A 27 -1.46 0.40 -23.43
N PRO A 28 -0.39 0.01 -24.16
CA PRO A 28 0.16 -1.34 -24.08
C PRO A 28 0.89 -1.64 -22.76
N ASP A 29 1.64 -0.66 -22.25
CA ASP A 29 2.43 -0.81 -21.00
C ASP A 29 1.53 -0.81 -19.76
N LEU A 30 0.35 -0.16 -19.86
CA LEU A 30 -0.67 -0.14 -18.81
C LEU A 30 -1.19 -1.52 -18.45
N ASN A 31 -1.34 -2.44 -19.41
CA ASN A 31 -1.94 -3.76 -19.14
C ASN A 31 -1.03 -4.66 -18.28
N VAL A 32 0.28 -4.66 -18.54
CA VAL A 32 1.25 -5.46 -17.78
C VAL A 32 1.35 -4.91 -16.35
N ILE A 33 1.47 -3.59 -16.22
CA ILE A 33 1.52 -2.91 -14.93
C ILE A 33 0.23 -3.14 -14.13
N HIS A 34 -0.93 -3.03 -14.77
CA HIS A 34 -2.23 -3.26 -14.14
C HIS A 34 -2.39 -4.70 -13.66
N ASN A 35 -1.95 -5.69 -14.44
CA ASN A 35 -2.00 -7.09 -14.03
C ASN A 35 -1.08 -7.40 -12.84
N MET A 36 0.15 -6.87 -12.84
CA MET A 36 1.08 -7.01 -11.71
C MET A 36 0.55 -6.35 -10.44
N GLN A 37 -0.06 -5.17 -10.57
CA GLN A 37 -0.66 -4.47 -9.45
C GLN A 37 -1.86 -5.22 -8.89
N ARG A 38 -2.76 -5.70 -9.77
CA ARG A 38 -3.89 -6.53 -9.36
C ARG A 38 -3.43 -7.79 -8.62
N ALA A 39 -2.42 -8.49 -9.14
CA ALA A 39 -1.84 -9.66 -8.48
C ALA A 39 -1.22 -9.30 -7.11
N THR A 40 -0.59 -8.14 -6.99
CA THR A 40 -0.02 -7.63 -5.73
C THR A 40 -1.13 -7.36 -4.71
N ILE A 41 -2.19 -6.65 -5.10
CA ILE A 41 -3.34 -6.37 -4.25
C ILE A 41 -3.98 -7.69 -3.81
N GLU A 42 -4.28 -8.60 -4.74
CA GLU A 42 -4.88 -9.90 -4.43
C GLU A 42 -4.03 -10.71 -3.45
N ALA A 43 -2.70 -10.67 -3.57
CA ALA A 43 -1.81 -11.34 -2.62
C ALA A 43 -1.93 -10.75 -1.20
N TRP A 44 -1.98 -9.42 -1.09
CA TRP A 44 -2.15 -8.75 0.21
C TRP A 44 -3.54 -8.99 0.80
N VAL A 45 -4.59 -8.99 -0.03
CA VAL A 45 -5.95 -9.30 0.43
C VAL A 45 -6.02 -10.68 1.04
N ARG A 46 -5.43 -11.69 0.37
CA ARG A 46 -5.36 -13.06 0.93
C ARG A 46 -4.62 -13.10 2.26
N GLN A 47 -3.51 -12.37 2.40
CA GLN A 47 -2.76 -12.31 3.66
C GLN A 47 -3.54 -11.60 4.78
N VAL A 48 -4.23 -10.50 4.47
CA VAL A 48 -5.06 -9.77 5.44
C VAL A 48 -6.26 -10.59 5.87
N ALA A 49 -6.96 -11.22 4.93
CA ALA A 49 -8.10 -12.10 5.22
C ALA A 49 -7.66 -13.31 6.07
N ALA A 50 -6.50 -13.90 5.78
CA ALA A 50 -5.94 -14.98 6.61
C ALA A 50 -5.56 -14.50 8.02
N ALA A 51 -5.08 -13.26 8.16
CA ALA A 51 -4.73 -12.68 9.46
C ALA A 51 -5.97 -12.21 10.25
N ARG A 52 -7.08 -11.90 9.58
CA ARG A 52 -8.33 -11.40 10.16
C ARG A 52 -9.50 -12.31 9.75
N PRO A 53 -9.60 -13.52 10.32
CA PRO A 53 -10.64 -14.47 9.93
C PRO A 53 -12.06 -13.98 10.22
N ASP A 54 -12.19 -12.92 11.01
CA ASP A 54 -13.43 -12.23 11.39
C ASP A 54 -13.94 -11.23 10.34
N VAL A 55 -13.14 -10.86 9.33
CA VAL A 55 -13.57 -9.92 8.28
C VAL A 55 -13.78 -10.60 6.93
N SER A 56 -14.71 -10.06 6.16
CA SER A 56 -14.96 -10.49 4.79
C SER A 56 -13.78 -10.16 3.86
N GLU A 57 -13.67 -10.88 2.74
CA GLU A 57 -12.68 -10.57 1.71
C GLU A 57 -12.85 -9.14 1.14
N GLY A 58 -14.09 -8.63 1.11
CA GLY A 58 -14.40 -7.26 0.70
C GLY A 58 -13.79 -6.23 1.66
N GLU A 59 -13.91 -6.44 2.96
CA GLU A 59 -13.30 -5.59 4.00
C GLU A 59 -11.77 -5.69 4.00
N ALA A 60 -11.21 -6.88 3.80
CA ALA A 60 -9.77 -7.07 3.64
C ALA A 60 -9.24 -6.31 2.41
N ARG A 61 -9.96 -6.35 1.29
CA ARG A 61 -9.65 -5.57 0.08
C ARG A 61 -9.73 -4.07 0.31
N PHE A 62 -10.76 -3.61 1.00
CA PHE A 62 -10.88 -2.22 1.40
C PHE A 62 -9.68 -1.75 2.25
N ALA A 63 -9.31 -2.53 3.27
CA ALA A 63 -8.16 -2.23 4.13
C ALA A 63 -6.83 -2.15 3.36
N VAL A 64 -6.61 -3.06 2.39
CA VAL A 64 -5.42 -3.03 1.53
C VAL A 64 -5.38 -1.75 0.68
N HIS A 65 -6.50 -1.35 0.08
CA HIS A 65 -6.55 -0.09 -0.67
C HIS A 65 -6.29 1.13 0.21
N ALA A 66 -6.92 1.19 1.39
CA ALA A 66 -6.72 2.28 2.34
C ALA A 66 -5.26 2.38 2.80
N ALA A 67 -4.64 1.24 3.07
CA ALA A 67 -3.22 1.14 3.45
C ALA A 67 -2.29 1.69 2.35
N PHE A 68 -2.58 1.41 1.08
CA PHE A 68 -1.75 1.87 -0.04
C PHE A 68 -1.85 3.38 -0.21
N VAL A 69 -3.08 3.93 -0.13
CA VAL A 69 -3.30 5.38 -0.17
C VAL A 69 -2.60 6.08 1.00
N LEU A 70 -2.70 5.53 2.21
CA LEU A 70 -2.06 6.08 3.40
C LEU A 70 -0.54 6.19 3.27
N VAL A 71 0.12 5.19 2.68
CA VAL A 71 1.58 5.24 2.44
C VAL A 71 1.95 6.38 1.49
N VAL A 72 1.15 6.62 0.46
CA VAL A 72 1.36 7.73 -0.50
C VAL A 72 1.17 9.08 0.21
N ASP A 73 0.06 9.26 0.93
CA ASP A 73 -0.25 10.51 1.59
C ASP A 73 0.77 10.88 2.68
N LEU A 74 1.20 9.90 3.48
CA LEU A 74 2.25 10.11 4.48
C LEU A 74 3.61 10.37 3.83
N GLY A 75 3.94 9.67 2.75
CA GLY A 75 5.15 9.94 1.96
C GLY A 75 5.17 11.39 1.47
N ARG A 76 4.08 11.89 0.91
CA ARG A 76 3.95 13.29 0.46
C ARG A 76 4.05 14.28 1.62
N LEU A 77 3.37 14.02 2.74
CA LEU A 77 3.40 14.87 3.93
C LEU A 77 4.81 14.98 4.52
N MET A 78 5.57 13.87 4.49
CA MET A 78 6.93 13.79 4.99
C MET A 78 7.99 14.15 3.94
N GLN A 79 7.58 14.64 2.77
CA GLN A 79 8.47 14.92 1.63
C GLN A 79 9.37 13.74 1.24
N TYR A 80 8.90 12.51 1.50
CA TYR A 80 9.63 11.25 1.37
C TYR A 80 10.98 11.24 2.10
N GLU A 81 11.15 12.08 3.13
CA GLU A 81 12.35 12.09 3.96
C GLU A 81 12.49 10.75 4.68
N ARG A 82 13.61 10.08 4.42
CA ARG A 82 13.91 8.72 4.88
C ARG A 82 14.45 8.71 6.31
N THR A 83 13.80 9.43 7.21
CA THR A 83 14.15 9.36 8.63
C THR A 83 13.62 8.06 9.24
N GLU A 84 14.30 7.58 10.28
CA GLU A 84 13.87 6.39 11.01
C GLU A 84 12.49 6.58 11.65
N THR A 85 12.19 7.81 12.09
CA THR A 85 10.87 8.23 12.58
C THR A 85 9.80 8.13 11.49
N SER A 86 10.05 8.62 10.28
CA SER A 86 9.12 8.53 9.15
C SER A 86 8.77 7.08 8.83
N ARG A 87 9.79 6.22 8.79
CA ARG A 87 9.63 4.77 8.54
C ARG A 87 8.82 4.09 9.64
N ALA A 88 9.10 4.40 10.91
CA ALA A 88 8.38 3.85 12.04
C ALA A 88 6.90 4.26 12.06
N VAL A 89 6.61 5.53 11.76
CA VAL A 89 5.24 6.06 11.69
C VAL A 89 4.46 5.37 10.57
N VAL A 90 5.02 5.30 9.35
CA VAL A 90 4.36 4.64 8.22
C VAL A 90 4.15 3.16 8.47
N SER A 91 5.15 2.43 9.01
CA SER A 91 4.99 1.00 9.31
C SER A 91 3.90 0.77 10.37
N LYS A 92 3.86 1.59 11.42
CA LYS A 92 2.81 1.51 12.46
C LYS A 92 1.41 1.74 11.86
N LEU A 93 1.22 2.82 11.11
CA LEU A 93 -0.08 3.15 10.54
C LEU A 93 -0.52 2.13 9.49
N LEU A 94 0.40 1.68 8.62
CA LEU A 94 0.16 0.60 7.67
C LEU A 94 -0.34 -0.67 8.37
N ARG A 95 0.31 -1.06 9.46
CA ARG A 95 -0.05 -2.24 10.25
C ARG A 95 -1.43 -2.08 10.89
N THR A 96 -1.72 -0.93 11.49
CA THR A 96 -3.02 -0.63 12.10
C THR A 96 -4.13 -0.64 11.04
N THR A 97 -3.91 -0.06 9.85
CA THR A 97 -4.92 -0.05 8.78
C THR A 97 -5.22 -1.46 8.26
N LEU A 98 -4.20 -2.30 8.09
CA LEU A 98 -4.37 -3.66 7.56
C LEU A 98 -4.96 -4.63 8.59
N LEU A 99 -4.44 -4.60 9.81
CA LEU A 99 -4.73 -5.61 10.83
C LEU A 99 -5.79 -5.18 11.84
N GLY A 100 -6.13 -3.88 11.89
CA GLY A 100 -6.87 -3.28 12.99
C GLY A 100 -6.03 -3.22 14.26
N ASP A 101 -6.52 -2.51 15.27
CA ASP A 101 -5.99 -2.63 16.62
C ASP A 101 -6.54 -3.92 17.24
N ARG A 102 -5.75 -5.00 17.25
CA ARG A 102 -6.02 -6.07 18.22
C ARG A 102 -5.64 -5.54 19.60
N GLN A 103 -6.62 -4.94 20.29
CA GLN A 103 -6.60 -4.88 21.73
C GLN A 103 -6.98 -6.26 22.26
N HIS A 104 -5.97 -7.07 22.58
CA HIS A 104 -6.09 -8.14 23.57
C HIS A 104 -4.92 -8.01 24.53
#